data_AF-M0LQ69-F1
#
_entry.id   AF-M0LQ69-F1
#
_cell.length_a   1.000
_cell.length_b   1.000
_cell.length_c   1.000
_cell.angle_alpha   90.00
_cell.angle_beta   90.00
_cell.angle_gamma   90.00
#
_symmetry.space_group_name_H-M   'P 1'
#
loop_
_entity.id
_entity.type
_entity.pdbx_description
1 polymer ?
#
loop_
_entity_poly.entity_id
_entity_poly.type
_entity_poly.pdbx_seq_one_letter_code
_entity_poly.pdbx_strand_id
1 'polypeptide(L)'
;MPVSGQDWEEDGMKRNSIVGKISRFLENDHPKAHSISDIMVEFKEKNSDFPDREYIAVRVELLLNSGDIEARYLEDEDRFYYRSAED
;
A
#
# COMPACT_ATOMS: atom_id res chain seq x y z
N MET A 1 13.33 20.36 -23.80
CA MET A 1 14.39 19.48 -23.27
C MET A 1 13.79 18.09 -23.12
N PRO A 2 14.42 16.99 -23.59
CA PRO A 2 13.83 15.67 -23.46
C PRO A 2 13.95 15.19 -22.01
N VAL A 3 12.83 14.73 -21.43
CA VAL A 3 12.83 14.03 -20.14
C VAL A 3 13.57 12.71 -20.34
N SER A 4 14.64 12.50 -19.58
CA SER A 4 15.50 11.31 -19.67
C SER A 4 14.71 10.04 -19.37
N GLY A 5 14.89 8.99 -20.18
CA GLY A 5 14.21 7.70 -20.04
C GLY A 5 14.38 6.99 -18.69
N GLN A 6 15.31 7.43 -17.85
CA GLN A 6 15.49 6.95 -16.47
C GLN A 6 14.29 7.25 -15.55
N ASP A 7 13.55 8.35 -15.81
CA ASP A 7 12.36 8.72 -15.02
C ASP A 7 11.21 7.70 -15.20
N TRP A 8 11.16 7.04 -16.36
CA TRP A 8 10.10 6.10 -16.72
C TRP A 8 10.33 4.70 -16.14
N GLU A 9 11.59 4.30 -15.98
CA GLU A 9 11.95 3.01 -15.38
C GLU A 9 11.81 3.05 -13.85
N GLU A 10 12.17 4.15 -13.20
CA GLU A 10 12.02 4.31 -11.75
C GLU A 10 10.54 4.38 -11.32
N ASP A 11 9.72 5.11 -12.07
CA ASP A 11 8.27 5.21 -11.84
C ASP A 11 7.56 3.87 -12.16
N GLY A 12 8.02 3.16 -13.19
CA GLY A 12 7.57 1.81 -13.53
C GLY A 12 7.95 0.76 -12.47
N MET A 13 9.15 0.85 -11.90
CA MET A 13 9.58 -0.02 -10.80
C MET A 13 8.84 0.28 -9.49
N LYS A 14 8.62 1.56 -9.15
CA LYS A 14 7.77 1.94 -8.00
C LYS A 14 6.33 1.45 -8.18
N ARG A 15 5.76 1.56 -9.38
CA ARG A 15 4.41 1.06 -9.69
C ARG A 15 4.28 -0.47 -9.61
N ASN A 16 5.37 -1.20 -9.88
CA ASN A 16 5.37 -2.66 -9.80
C ASN A 16 5.83 -3.19 -8.43
N SER A 17 6.42 -2.32 -7.60
CA SER A 17 6.76 -2.60 -6.21
C SER A 17 5.51 -2.82 -5.37
N ILE A 18 5.63 -3.69 -4.36
CA ILE A 18 4.57 -3.96 -3.39
C ILE A 18 4.12 -2.67 -2.69
N VAL A 19 5.04 -1.74 -2.42
CA VAL A 19 4.72 -0.45 -1.80
C VAL A 19 3.76 0.36 -2.68
N GLY A 20 4.05 0.50 -3.98
CA GLY A 20 3.17 1.23 -4.91
C GLY A 20 1.84 0.53 -5.14
N LYS A 21 1.81 -0.81 -5.12
CA LYS A 21 0.56 -1.58 -5.17
C LYS A 21 -0.29 -1.35 -3.92
N ILE A 22 0.32 -1.27 -2.72
CA ILE A 22 -0.39 -1.05 -1.45
C ILE A 22 -0.99 0.35 -1.45
N SER A 23 -0.19 1.37 -1.80
CA SER A 23 -0.67 2.75 -1.92
C SER A 23 -1.87 2.84 -2.87
N ARG A 24 -1.73 2.28 -4.08
CA ARG A 24 -2.79 2.30 -5.08
C ARG A 24 -4.06 1.56 -4.65
N PHE A 25 -3.92 0.47 -3.89
CA PHE A 25 -5.05 -0.26 -3.33
C PHE A 25 -5.81 0.62 -2.33
N LEU A 26 -5.07 1.28 -1.42
CA LEU A 26 -5.65 2.20 -0.44
C LEU A 26 -6.26 3.45 -1.08
N GLU A 27 -5.76 3.90 -2.23
CA GLU A 27 -6.33 5.03 -2.99
C GLU A 27 -7.59 4.66 -3.81
N ASN A 28 -7.60 3.49 -4.47
CA ASN A 28 -8.71 3.11 -5.35
C ASN A 28 -9.99 2.69 -4.61
N ASP A 29 -9.84 2.07 -3.44
CA ASP A 29 -10.99 1.56 -2.68
C ASP A 29 -11.50 2.57 -1.64
N HIS A 30 -11.12 3.84 -1.76
CA HIS A 30 -11.67 4.93 -0.95
C HIS A 30 -13.20 4.94 -1.11
N PRO A 31 -14.00 4.79 -0.02
CA PRO A 31 -13.66 5.10 1.38
C PRO A 31 -13.52 3.89 2.32
N LYS A 32 -13.28 2.67 1.83
CA LYS A 32 -13.20 1.50 2.71
C LYS A 32 -11.87 1.49 3.48
N ALA A 33 -11.99 1.45 4.80
CA ALA A 33 -10.91 1.21 5.73
C ALA A 33 -10.35 -0.22 5.52
N HIS A 34 -9.06 -0.37 5.18
CA HIS A 34 -8.46 -1.68 4.96
C HIS A 34 -7.49 -2.07 6.08
N SER A 35 -7.60 -3.30 6.57
CA SER A 35 -6.61 -3.89 7.49
C SER A 35 -5.45 -4.54 6.72
N ILE A 36 -4.37 -4.89 7.43
CA ILE A 36 -3.28 -5.68 6.84
C ILE A 36 -3.82 -6.99 6.25
N SER A 37 -4.83 -7.60 6.88
CA SER A 37 -5.45 -8.83 6.38
C SER A 37 -6.17 -8.61 5.05
N ASP A 38 -6.88 -7.49 4.89
CA ASP A 38 -7.57 -7.15 3.63
C ASP A 38 -6.56 -6.91 2.50
N ILE A 39 -5.49 -6.18 2.81
CA ILE A 39 -4.35 -6.00 1.91
C ILE A 39 -3.82 -7.38 1.53
N MET A 40 -3.49 -8.26 2.49
CA MET A 40 -2.99 -9.60 2.18
C MET A 40 -3.93 -10.43 1.29
N VAL A 41 -5.25 -10.34 1.46
CA VAL A 41 -6.23 -11.07 0.65
C VAL A 41 -6.24 -10.59 -0.80
N GLU A 42 -6.43 -9.28 -1.01
CA GLU A 42 -6.40 -8.62 -2.33
C GLU A 42 -5.16 -9.02 -3.13
N PHE A 43 -4.05 -9.10 -2.42
CA PHE A 43 -2.76 -9.35 -2.98
C PHE A 43 -2.46 -10.84 -3.22
N LYS A 44 -2.87 -11.72 -2.31
CA LYS A 44 -2.79 -13.18 -2.44
C LYS A 44 -3.66 -13.71 -3.58
N GLU A 45 -4.82 -13.10 -3.81
CA GLU A 45 -5.68 -13.46 -4.95
C GLU A 45 -5.06 -13.09 -6.30
N LYS A 46 -4.25 -12.02 -6.34
CA LYS A 46 -3.67 -11.51 -7.59
C LYS A 46 -2.28 -12.04 -7.92
N ASN A 47 -1.52 -12.61 -6.96
CA ASN A 47 -0.17 -13.14 -7.20
C ASN A 47 0.09 -14.42 -6.38
N SER A 48 0.50 -15.51 -7.03
CA SER A 48 0.77 -16.80 -6.36
C SER A 48 2.11 -16.85 -5.60
N ASP A 49 2.99 -15.88 -5.81
CA ASP A 49 4.33 -15.78 -5.21
C ASP A 49 4.31 -14.66 -4.13
N PHE A 50 3.51 -14.91 -3.09
CA PHE A 50 3.12 -13.85 -2.16
C PHE A 50 4.06 -13.73 -0.96
N PRO A 51 4.57 -12.51 -0.65
CA PRO A 51 5.35 -12.27 0.56
C PRO A 51 4.55 -12.53 1.84
N ASP A 52 5.24 -12.98 2.89
CA ASP A 52 4.65 -13.22 4.21
C ASP A 52 4.01 -11.96 4.81
N ARG A 53 3.13 -12.18 5.82
CA ARG A 53 2.49 -11.10 6.59
C ARG A 53 3.49 -10.08 7.12
N GLU A 54 4.63 -10.56 7.60
CA GLU A 54 5.71 -9.70 8.12
C GLU A 54 6.28 -8.80 7.02
N TYR A 55 6.47 -9.35 5.82
CA TYR A 55 6.93 -8.57 4.69
C TYR A 55 5.95 -7.43 4.38
N ILE A 56 4.64 -7.69 4.32
CA ILE A 56 3.63 -6.66 4.09
C ILE A 56 3.59 -5.64 5.23
N ALA A 57 3.64 -6.09 6.48
CA ALA A 57 3.64 -5.21 7.65
C ALA A 57 4.79 -4.18 7.60
N VAL A 58 6.00 -4.61 7.24
CA VAL A 58 7.16 -3.71 7.09
C VAL A 58 6.93 -2.64 6.02
N ARG A 59 6.20 -2.95 4.93
CA ARG A 59 5.95 -1.97 3.86
C ARG A 59 4.83 -1.00 4.23
N VAL A 60 3.81 -1.49 4.93
CA VAL A 60 2.78 -0.63 5.53
C VAL A 60 3.41 0.32 6.54
N GLU A 61 4.32 -0.15 7.38
CA GLU A 61 5.06 0.69 8.32
C GLU A 61 5.94 1.72 7.62
N LEU A 62 6.57 1.36 6.50
CA LEU A 62 7.36 2.30 5.70
C LEU A 62 6.48 3.42 5.12
N LEU A 63 5.30 3.09 4.60
CA LEU A 63 4.31 4.05 4.11
C LEU A 63 3.74 4.94 5.23
N LEU A 64 3.57 4.39 6.44
CA LEU A 64 3.16 5.17 7.60
C LEU A 64 4.24 6.17 8.01
N ASN A 65 5.50 5.74 8.02
CA ASN A 65 6.62 6.60 8.38
C ASN A 65 6.91 7.67 7.32
N SER A 66 6.65 7.40 6.04
CA SER A 66 6.77 8.41 4.99
C SER A 66 5.61 9.40 4.98
N GLY A 67 4.51 9.09 5.68
CA GLY A 67 3.30 9.91 5.69
C GLY A 67 2.45 9.75 4.42
N ASP A 68 2.72 8.73 3.59
CA ASP A 68 1.88 8.42 2.42
C ASP A 68 0.53 7.83 2.85
N ILE A 69 0.48 7.15 4.00
CA ILE A 69 -0.73 6.56 4.55
C ILE A 69 -0.89 6.92 6.03
N GLU A 70 -2.14 6.91 6.49
CA GLU A 70 -2.49 7.11 7.89
C GLU A 70 -3.08 5.83 8.47
N ALA A 71 -2.65 5.48 9.69
CA ALA A 71 -3.30 4.45 10.49
C ALA A 71 -4.33 5.10 11.41
N ARG A 72 -5.55 4.55 11.41
CA ARG A 72 -6.59 4.90 12.37
C ARG A 72 -7.08 3.65 13.07
N TYR A 73 -7.46 3.80 14.33
CA TYR A 73 -8.00 2.73 15.13
C TYR A 73 -9.53 2.79 15.07
N LEU A 74 -10.16 1.68 14.68
CA LEU A 74 -11.62 1.54 14.61
C LEU A 74 -12.05 0.80 15.87
N GLU A 75 -12.67 1.53 16.79
CA GLU A 75 -13.13 0.96 18.07
C GLU A 75 -14.21 -0.12 17.86
N ASP A 76 -15.12 0.08 16.90
CA ASP A 76 -16.19 -0.86 16.57
C ASP A 76 -15.69 -2.25 16.11
N GLU A 77 -14.50 -2.31 15.52
CA GLU A 77 -13.94 -3.54 14.96
C GLU A 77 -12.66 -4.01 15.68
N ASP A 78 -12.24 -3.33 16.75
CA ASP A 78 -11.00 -3.57 17.52
C ASP A 78 -9.80 -3.81 16.59
N ARG A 79 -9.65 -2.94 15.57
CA ARG A 79 -8.60 -3.10 14.55
C ARG A 79 -8.11 -1.78 14.01
N PHE A 80 -6.84 -1.78 13.59
CA PHE A 80 -6.24 -0.70 12.82
C PHE A 80 -6.59 -0.82 11.35
N TYR A 81 -6.97 0.31 10.76
CA TYR A 81 -7.18 0.47 9.34
C TYR A 81 -6.24 1.53 8.78
N TYR A 82 -5.86 1.32 7.53
CA TYR A 82 -4.95 2.19 6.81
C TYR A 82 -5.72 2.84 5.66
N ARG A 83 -5.41 4.11 5.39
CA ARG A 83 -5.93 4.89 4.27
C ARG A 83 -4.85 5.80 3.73
N SER A 84 -4.99 6.28 2.49
CA SER A 84 -4.12 7.32 1.97
C SER A 84 -4.19 8.58 2.86
N ALA A 85 -3.03 9.16 3.14
CA ALA A 85 -2.95 10.48 3.75
C ALA A 85 -3.37 11.52 2.70
N GLU A 86 -4.42 12.29 2.99
CA GLU A 86 -4.78 13.42 2.12
C GLU A 86 -3.77 14.56 2.35
N ASP A 87 -3.14 15.04 1.27
CA ASP A 87 -2.21 16.19 1.22
C ASP A 87 -2.87 17.51 1.67
#